data_AF-A0A1G3AHB9-F1
#
_entry.id   AF-A0A1G3AHB9-F1
#
_cell.length_a   1.000
_cell.length_b   1.000
_cell.length_c   1.000
_cell.angle_alpha   90.00
_cell.angle_beta   90.00
_cell.angle_gamma   90.00
#
_symmetry.space_group_name_H-M   'P 1'
#
loop_
_entity.id
_entity.type
_entity.pdbx_description
1 polymer ?
#
loop_
_entity_poly.entity_id
_entity_poly.type
_entity_poly.pdbx_seq_one_letter_code
_entity_poly.pdbx_strand_id
1 'polypeptide(L)' 'MDVLLSANTWTNDLWYALPLVIAVSLVYAATRHEAMEPILCHATRIGSWIVGFMAVVFVVLLLGSWYQ' A
#
# COMPACT_ATOMS: atom_id res chain seq x y z
N MET A 1 -11.67 -10.87 23.95
CA MET A 1 -10.81 -11.05 22.74
C MET A 1 -11.12 -9.99 21.69
N ASP A 2 -12.39 -9.64 21.49
CA ASP A 2 -12.87 -8.64 20.53
C ASP A 2 -12.35 -7.23 20.80
N VAL A 3 -12.29 -6.82 22.08
CA VAL A 3 -11.73 -5.53 22.52
C VAL A 3 -10.21 -5.44 22.33
N LEU A 4 -9.49 -6.55 22.44
CA LEU A 4 -8.04 -6.58 22.23
C LEU A 4 -7.68 -6.57 20.75
N LEU A 5 -8.47 -7.25 19.91
CA LEU A 5 -8.35 -7.18 18.46
C LEU A 5 -8.65 -5.77 17.95
N SER A 6 -9.73 -5.14 18.44
CA SER A 6 -10.03 -3.75 18.05
C SER A 6 -8.95 -2.79 18.53
N ALA A 7 -8.50 -2.86 19.79
CA ALA A 7 -7.41 -2.02 20.30
C ALA A 7 -6.10 -2.15 19.50
N ASN A 8 -5.75 -3.35 19.06
CA ASN A 8 -4.58 -3.57 18.21
C ASN A 8 -4.76 -2.95 16.81
N THR A 9 -5.95 -3.03 16.20
CA THR A 9 -6.21 -2.40 14.89
C THR A 9 -6.07 -0.88 14.93
N TRP A 10 -6.40 -0.23 16.05
CA TRP A 10 -6.21 1.22 16.24
C TRP A 10 -4.75 1.62 16.54
N THR A 11 -3.95 0.68 17.05
CA THR A 11 -2.50 0.88 17.29
C THR A 11 -1.68 0.60 16.03
N ASN A 12 -2.25 -0.14 15.08
CA ASN A 12 -1.55 -0.54 13.88
C ASN A 12 -1.62 0.58 12.83
N ASP A 13 -0.50 1.28 12.66
CA ASP A 13 -0.32 2.40 11.72
C ASP A 13 -0.44 2.01 10.23
N LEU A 14 -0.72 0.74 9.91
CA LEU A 14 -0.94 0.28 8.54
C LEU A 14 -2.05 1.05 7.80
N TRP A 15 -2.98 1.68 8.52
CA TRP A 15 -3.99 2.55 7.89
C TRP A 15 -3.37 3.75 7.15
N TYR A 16 -2.20 4.23 7.58
CA TYR A 16 -1.46 5.29 6.89
C TYR A 16 -0.84 4.83 5.57
N ALA A 17 -0.76 3.53 5.31
CA ALA A 17 -0.25 3.03 4.03
C ALA A 17 -1.14 3.45 2.85
N LEU A 18 -2.46 3.51 3.03
CA LEU A 18 -3.39 3.91 1.97
C LEU A 18 -3.14 5.35 1.48
N PRO A 19 -3.21 6.40 2.32
CA PRO A 19 -2.94 7.76 1.86
C PRO A 19 -1.49 7.93 1.38
N LEU A 20 -0.52 7.22 1.98
CA LEU A 20 0.88 7.28 1.57
C LEU A 20 1.08 6.75 0.13
N VAL A 21 0.54 5.58 -0.19
CA VAL A 21 0.64 4.98 -1.53
C VAL A 21 -0.02 5.86 -2.58
N ILE A 22 -1.20 6.43 -2.25
CA ILE A 22 -1.91 7.35 -3.14
C ILE A 22 -1.06 8.61 -3.40
N ALA A 23 -0.55 9.25 -2.34
CA ALA A 23 0.23 10.48 -2.45
C ALA A 23 1.52 10.27 -3.27
N VAL A 24 2.30 9.23 -2.96
CA VAL A 24 3.56 8.94 -3.67
C VAL A 24 3.31 8.63 -5.14
N SER A 25 2.29 7.84 -5.45
CA SER A 25 1.97 7.45 -6.83
C SER A 25 1.52 8.66 -7.66
N LEU A 26 0.71 9.55 -7.08
CA LEU A 26 0.26 10.78 -7.73
C LEU A 26 1.41 11.76 -7.95
N VAL A 27 2.25 12.00 -6.93
CA VAL A 27 3.40 12.92 -7.04
C VAL A 27 4.36 12.44 -8.11
N TYR A 28 4.70 11.15 -8.12
CA TYR A 28 5.56 10.60 -9.15
C TYR A 28 4.97 10.79 -10.55
N ALA A 29 3.68 10.49 -10.75
CA ALA A 29 3.06 10.60 -12.06
C ALA A 29 2.92 12.06 -12.54
N ALA A 30 2.60 12.98 -11.62
CA ALA A 30 2.40 14.41 -11.86
C ALA A 30 3.70 15.17 -12.15
N THR A 31 4.86 14.70 -11.66
CA THR A 31 6.16 15.31 -12.03
C THR A 31 6.56 15.03 -13.48
N ARG A 32 6.01 13.97 -14.10
CA ARG A 32 6.37 13.55 -15.46
C ARG A 32 5.35 13.98 -16.52
N HIS A 33 4.08 14.10 -16.15
CA HIS A 33 3.02 14.41 -17.09
C HIS A 33 2.23 15.63 -16.61
N GLU A 34 1.90 16.52 -17.54
CA GLU A 34 1.13 17.74 -17.26
C GLU A 34 -0.38 17.52 -17.44
N ALA A 35 -0.78 16.51 -18.21
CA ALA A 35 -2.18 16.17 -18.46
C ALA A 35 -2.72 15.18 -17.42
N MET A 36 -3.94 15.44 -16.92
CA MET A 36 -4.58 14.68 -15.84
C MET A 36 -4.77 13.18 -16.15
N GLU A 37 -5.15 12.85 -17.38
CA GLU A 37 -5.42 11.47 -17.78
C GLU A 37 -4.15 10.59 -17.71
N PRO A 38 -3.00 10.99 -18.30
CA PRO A 38 -1.72 10.31 -18.10
C PRO A 38 -1.29 10.18 -16.64
N ILE A 39 -1.53 11.21 -15.82
CA ILE A 39 -1.19 11.20 -14.38
C ILE A 39 -1.93 10.07 -13.68
N LEU A 40 -3.25 9.98 -13.83
CA LEU A 40 -4.06 8.96 -13.18
C LEU A 40 -3.67 7.55 -13.64
N CYS A 41 -3.47 7.34 -14.95
CA CYS A 41 -3.08 6.04 -15.50
C CYS A 41 -1.70 5.58 -14.99
N HIS A 42 -0.73 6.49 -14.89
CA HIS A 42 0.59 6.15 -14.36
C HIS A 42 0.57 5.97 -12.84
N ALA A 43 -0.17 6.80 -12.11
CA ALA A 43 -0.32 6.69 -10.67
C ALA A 43 -0.95 5.34 -10.28
N THR A 44 -2.01 4.89 -10.96
CA THR A 44 -2.63 3.59 -10.66
C THR A 44 -1.67 2.44 -10.94
N ARG A 45 -0.89 2.50 -12.03
CA ARG A 45 0.14 1.50 -12.33
C ARG A 45 1.18 1.42 -11.21
N ILE A 46 1.69 2.55 -10.75
CA ILE A 46 2.69 2.60 -9.67
C ILE A 46 2.10 2.11 -8.36
N GLY A 47 0.91 2.57 -7.99
CA GLY A 47 0.20 2.12 -6.80
C GLY A 47 -0.01 0.61 -6.81
N SER A 48 -0.38 0.03 -7.96
CA SER A 48 -0.55 -1.42 -8.11
C SER A 48 0.76 -2.19 -7.92
N TRP A 49 1.89 -1.64 -8.38
CA TRP A 49 3.21 -2.25 -8.15
C TRP A 49 3.63 -2.20 -6.69
N ILE A 50 3.39 -1.09 -5.99
CA ILE A 50 3.70 -0.95 -4.56
C ILE A 50 2.86 -1.96 -3.75
N VAL A 51 1.55 -1.99 -3.98
CA VAL A 51 0.64 -2.92 -3.28
C VAL A 51 0.99 -4.36 -3.62
N GLY A 52 1.25 -4.67 -4.90
CA GLY A 52 1.64 -6.01 -5.34
C GLY A 52 2.94 -6.47 -4.69
N PHE A 53 3.96 -5.62 -4.64
CA PHE A 53 5.23 -5.93 -3.97
C PHE A 53 5.03 -6.20 -2.48
N MET A 54 4.29 -5.32 -1.78
CA MET A 54 3.99 -5.51 -0.35
C MET A 54 3.18 -6.79 -0.09
N ALA A 55 2.24 -7.14 -0.98
CA ALA A 55 1.48 -8.38 -0.90
C ALA A 55 2.38 -9.61 -1.07
N VAL A 56 3.34 -9.57 -2.00
CA VAL A 56 4.33 -10.66 -2.16
C VAL A 56 5.16 -10.84 -0.90
N VAL A 57 5.67 -9.75 -0.32
CA VAL A 57 6.41 -9.80 0.95
C VAL A 57 5.53 -10.39 2.06
N PHE A 58 4.28 -9.95 2.16
CA PHE A 58 3.31 -10.48 3.13
C PHE A 58 3.11 -11.98 2.95
N VAL A 59 2.94 -12.47 1.72
CA VAL A 59 2.79 -13.91 1.44
C VAL A 59 4.04 -14.68 1.85
N VAL A 60 5.25 -14.19 1.57
CA VAL A 60 6.49 -14.85 1.99
C VAL A 60 6.59 -14.93 3.51
N LEU A 61 6.31 -13.83 4.22
CA LEU A 61 6.32 -13.80 5.68
C LEU A 61 5.25 -14.72 6.28
N LEU A 62 4.04 -14.71 5.69
CA LEU A 62 2.96 -15.59 6.07
C LEU A 62 3.41 -17.04 5.93
N LEU A 63 3.91 -17.45 4.76
CA LEU A 63 4.42 -18.81 4.54
C LEU A 63 5.53 -19.20 5.53
N GLY A 64 6.46 -18.29 5.79
CA GLY A 64 7.51 -18.50 6.80
C GLY A 64 6.97 -18.73 8.21
N SER A 65 5.87 -18.06 8.58
CA SER A 65 5.27 -18.23 9.90
C SER A 65 4.62 -19.60 10.13
N TRP A 66 4.31 -20.36 9.07
CA TRP A 66 3.80 -21.74 9.24
C TRP A 66 4.91 -22.73 9.57
N TYR A 67 6.16 -22.37 9.27
CA TYR A 67 7.32 -23.22 9.49
C TYR A 67 8.03 -22.91 10.82
N GLN A 68 7.66 -21.82 11.48
CA GLN A 68 8.17 -21.39 12.79
C GLN A 68 7.22 -21.83 13.90
#